data_AF-A0A1C6NJL3-F1
#
_entry.id   AF-A0A1C6NJL3-F1
#
_cell.length_a   1.000
_cell.length_b   1.000
_cell.length_c   1.000
_cell.angle_alpha   90.00
_cell.angle_beta   90.00
_cell.angle_gamma   90.00
#
_symmetry.space_group_name_H-M   'P 1'
#
loop_
_entity.id
_entity.type
_entity.pdbx_description
1 polymer ?
#
loop_
_entity_poly.entity_id
_entity_poly.type
_entity_poly.pdbx_seq_one_letter_code
_entity_poly.pdbx_strand_id
1 'polypeptide(L)'
;MFPKSKSGKFGTFALCFLTGALAGVLAAGPALAADDGEDDELVEYEGRVVAKEGLVLRTGPSTEYSAIGMKEYGAVVGITCRVNGQRVEGNPVWFRLSDASYVWSSTRDIVNDGEDPRWC
;
A
#
# COMPACT_ATOMS: atom_id res chain seq x y z
N MET A 1 -26.25 -13.48 -16.33
CA MET A 1 -26.10 -12.23 -17.09
C MET A 1 -24.99 -11.42 -16.43
N PHE A 2 -23.77 -11.47 -16.96
CA PHE A 2 -22.65 -10.63 -16.52
C PHE A 2 -22.31 -9.67 -17.66
N PRO A 3 -22.29 -8.35 -17.46
CA PRO A 3 -21.56 -7.49 -18.36
C PRO A 3 -20.11 -7.41 -17.91
N LYS A 4 -19.22 -7.99 -18.73
CA LYS A 4 -17.85 -7.51 -18.87
C LYS A 4 -17.90 -6.13 -19.51
N SER A 5 -17.10 -5.19 -19.00
CA SER A 5 -16.71 -4.02 -19.79
C SER A 5 -15.23 -3.72 -19.59
N LYS A 6 -14.48 -3.98 -20.66
CA LYS A 6 -13.15 -3.46 -20.97
C LYS A 6 -13.36 -2.24 -21.86
N SER A 7 -12.73 -1.10 -21.54
CA SER A 7 -12.35 -0.06 -22.50
C SER A 7 -11.48 0.96 -21.72
N GLY A 8 -10.24 1.29 -22.05
CA GLY A 8 -9.63 1.42 -23.37
C GLY A 8 -9.54 2.91 -23.72
N LYS A 9 -8.44 3.58 -23.36
CA LYS A 9 -8.06 4.84 -24.01
C LYS A 9 -6.55 5.05 -24.00
N PHE A 10 -5.89 4.43 -24.97
CA PHE A 10 -4.60 4.88 -25.47
C PHE A 10 -4.81 6.07 -26.40
N GLY A 11 -3.88 7.02 -26.39
CA GLY A 11 -3.66 7.91 -27.52
C GLY A 11 -3.63 9.38 -27.14
N THR A 12 -2.42 9.94 -27.05
CA THR A 12 -2.03 11.11 -27.83
C THR A 12 -0.50 11.11 -27.93
N PHE A 13 0.01 10.47 -28.99
CA PHE A 13 1.35 10.72 -29.49
C PHE A 13 1.24 11.93 -30.44
N ALA A 14 1.70 13.10 -30.00
CA ALA A 14 1.86 14.26 -30.87
C ALA A 14 3.35 14.56 -30.97
N LEU A 15 3.94 14.09 -32.06
CA LEU A 15 5.34 14.23 -32.42
C LEU A 15 5.49 15.54 -33.20
N CYS A 16 6.11 16.57 -32.60
CA CYS A 16 6.52 17.77 -33.31
C CYS A 16 8.03 17.74 -33.55
N PHE A 17 8.42 17.42 -34.78
CA PHE A 17 9.77 17.65 -35.30
C PHE A 17 9.98 19.15 -35.52
N LEU A 18 10.95 19.75 -34.83
CA LEU A 18 11.56 21.02 -35.25
C LEU A 18 13.08 20.92 -35.10
N THR A 19 13.75 21.02 -36.24
CA THR A 19 15.20 21.15 -36.42
C THR A 19 15.70 22.50 -35.94
N GLY A 20 16.84 22.52 -35.24
CA GLY A 20 17.58 23.75 -34.96
C GLY A 20 18.92 23.44 -34.29
N ALA A 21 20.01 23.47 -35.07
CA ALA A 21 21.38 23.36 -34.57
C ALA A 21 21.95 24.77 -34.34
N LEU A 22 22.50 25.04 -33.15
CA LEU A 22 23.46 26.11 -32.89
C LEU A 22 24.30 25.78 -31.64
N ALA A 23 25.59 26.01 -31.76
CA ALA A 23 26.65 25.51 -30.89
C ALA A 23 26.97 26.43 -29.69
N GLY A 24 27.41 25.81 -28.59
CA GLY A 24 28.43 26.36 -27.69
C GLY A 24 27.96 26.96 -26.36
N VAL A 25 28.36 26.34 -25.24
CA VAL A 25 29.21 26.91 -24.17
C VAL A 25 29.42 25.84 -23.09
N LEU A 26 30.69 25.60 -22.73
CA LEU A 26 31.11 24.84 -21.57
C LEU A 26 30.84 25.66 -20.29
N ALA A 27 30.03 25.14 -19.39
CA ALA A 27 30.07 25.55 -17.98
C ALA A 27 29.79 24.31 -17.12
N ALA A 28 30.76 23.99 -16.29
CA ALA A 28 30.72 22.90 -15.33
C ALA A 28 29.50 23.00 -14.41
N GLY A 29 28.87 21.86 -14.17
CA GLY A 29 27.92 21.70 -13.08
C GLY A 29 26.98 20.53 -13.30
N PRO A 30 27.40 19.28 -13.06
CA PRO A 30 26.45 18.31 -12.56
C PRO A 30 26.18 18.68 -11.11
N ALA A 31 25.32 19.68 -10.88
CA ALA A 31 24.48 19.61 -9.70
C ALA A 31 23.42 18.56 -10.01
N LEU A 32 23.84 17.30 -9.95
CA LEU A 32 22.94 16.25 -9.51
C LEU A 32 22.57 16.69 -8.10
N ALA A 33 21.55 17.54 -7.98
CA ALA A 33 20.68 17.42 -6.83
C ALA A 33 20.10 16.02 -7.03
N ALA A 34 20.78 15.05 -6.41
CA ALA A 34 20.12 13.84 -5.99
C ALA A 34 18.84 14.35 -5.34
N ASP A 35 17.74 14.03 -5.99
CA ASP A 35 16.45 14.03 -5.34
C ASP A 35 16.55 12.89 -4.32
N ASP A 36 17.29 13.14 -3.23
CA ASP A 36 17.16 12.44 -1.97
C ASP A 36 15.86 12.98 -1.35
N GLY A 37 14.77 12.81 -2.09
CA GLY A 37 13.42 12.86 -1.58
C GLY A 37 13.22 11.59 -0.76
N GLU A 38 13.93 11.49 0.36
CA GLU A 38 13.38 10.85 1.55
C GLU A 38 12.30 11.78 2.12
N ASP A 39 11.31 12.10 1.27
CA ASP A 39 9.97 12.22 1.77
C ASP A 39 9.68 10.82 2.30
N ASP A 40 9.65 10.68 3.63
CA ASP A 40 8.72 9.77 4.28
C ASP A 40 7.30 10.15 3.79
N GLU A 41 7.01 9.95 2.50
CA GLU A 41 5.66 9.68 2.05
C GLU A 41 5.21 8.60 3.02
N LEU A 42 4.15 8.91 3.77
CA LEU A 42 3.50 7.93 4.60
C LEU A 42 2.90 6.92 3.62
N VAL A 43 3.74 6.01 3.10
CA VAL A 43 3.34 4.97 2.17
C VAL A 43 2.46 4.06 2.99
N GLU A 44 1.17 4.31 2.85
CA GLU A 44 0.13 3.45 3.36
C GLU A 44 0.16 2.20 2.49
N TYR A 45 0.53 1.08 3.10
CA TYR A 45 0.51 -0.20 2.43
C TYR A 45 -0.95 -0.59 2.23
N GLU A 46 -1.32 -1.08 1.06
CA GLU A 46 -2.67 -1.61 0.85
C GLU A 46 -2.68 -3.12 1.03
N GLY A 47 -3.77 -3.63 1.59
CA GLY A 47 -4.00 -5.06 1.71
C GLY A 47 -5.42 -5.42 1.36
N ARG A 48 -5.60 -6.56 0.70
CA ARG A 48 -6.92 -7.12 0.41
C ARG A 48 -7.27 -8.23 1.38
N VAL A 49 -8.43 -8.11 2.01
CA VAL A 49 -9.00 -9.16 2.86
C VAL A 49 -9.41 -10.35 2.01
N VAL A 50 -8.83 -11.51 2.31
CA VAL A 50 -9.13 -12.79 1.66
C VAL A 50 -9.71 -13.83 2.63
N ALA A 51 -9.78 -13.51 3.93
CA ALA A 51 -10.52 -14.28 4.91
C ALA A 51 -12.02 -14.28 4.60
N LYS A 52 -12.61 -15.47 4.40
CA LYS A 52 -14.03 -15.62 4.02
C LYS A 52 -15.00 -15.15 5.10
N GLU A 53 -14.64 -15.35 6.36
CA GLU A 53 -15.43 -14.91 7.53
C GLU A 53 -15.18 -13.43 7.87
N GLY A 54 -14.32 -12.74 7.10
CA GLY A 54 -13.88 -11.38 7.37
C GLY A 54 -12.80 -11.27 8.46
N LEU A 55 -12.40 -10.03 8.74
CA LEU A 55 -11.40 -9.68 9.74
C LEU A 55 -12.01 -8.81 10.83
N VAL A 56 -11.87 -9.25 12.07
CA VAL A 56 -12.36 -8.50 13.23
C VAL A 56 -11.39 -7.36 13.55
N LEU A 57 -11.93 -6.13 13.57
CA LEU A 57 -11.21 -4.93 13.98
C LEU A 57 -11.19 -4.83 15.50
N ARG A 58 -10.02 -4.54 16.09
CA ARG A 58 -9.83 -4.43 17.53
C ARG A 58 -9.14 -3.12 17.91
N THR A 59 -9.31 -2.72 19.16
CA THR A 59 -8.64 -1.53 19.72
C THR A 59 -7.17 -1.76 20.11
N GLY A 60 -6.68 -3.00 20.03
CA GLY A 60 -5.29 -3.35 20.30
C GLY A 60 -4.90 -4.71 19.74
N PRO A 61 -3.59 -5.04 19.72
CA PRO A 61 -3.05 -6.24 19.07
C PRO A 61 -3.18 -7.50 19.96
N SER A 62 -4.38 -7.73 20.48
CA SER A 62 -4.74 -8.91 21.27
C SER A 62 -6.26 -9.13 21.23
N THR A 63 -6.69 -10.38 21.35
CA THR A 63 -8.10 -10.79 21.43
C THR A 63 -8.79 -10.32 22.71
N GLU A 64 -8.03 -9.86 23.70
CA GLU A 64 -8.55 -9.26 24.94
C GLU A 64 -9.03 -7.82 24.74
N TYR A 65 -8.56 -7.13 23.69
CA TYR A 65 -9.04 -5.80 23.35
C TYR A 65 -10.41 -5.85 22.68
N SER A 66 -11.25 -4.85 22.95
CA SER A 66 -12.60 -4.76 22.40
C SER A 66 -12.62 -4.87 20.88
N ALA A 67 -13.54 -5.68 20.37
CA ALA A 67 -13.89 -5.68 18.95
C ALA A 67 -14.74 -4.44 18.63
N ILE A 68 -14.35 -3.70 17.60
CA ILE A 68 -14.98 -2.43 17.19
C ILE A 68 -15.60 -2.48 15.80
N GLY A 69 -15.46 -3.61 15.11
CA GLY A 69 -16.07 -3.80 13.80
C GLY A 69 -15.48 -5.00 13.05
N MET A 70 -15.76 -5.04 11.75
CA MET A 70 -15.29 -6.09 10.86
C MET A 70 -15.02 -5.53 9.47
N LYS A 71 -14.02 -6.07 8.77
CA LYS A 71 -13.80 -5.90 7.33
C LYS A 71 -14.19 -7.19 6.62
N GLU A 72 -15.06 -7.10 5.64
CA GLU A 72 -15.55 -8.26 4.92
C GLU A 72 -14.54 -8.78 3.88
N TYR A 73 -14.76 -9.99 3.39
CA TYR A 73 -14.01 -10.56 2.28
C TYR A 73 -13.99 -9.61 1.07
N GLY A 74 -12.82 -9.43 0.47
CA GLY A 74 -12.59 -8.58 -0.69
C GLY A 74 -12.40 -7.09 -0.36
N ALA A 75 -12.63 -6.68 0.89
CA ALA A 75 -12.35 -5.31 1.32
C ALA A 75 -10.86 -4.97 1.14
N VAL A 76 -10.60 -3.72 0.76
CA VAL A 76 -9.24 -3.15 0.75
C VAL A 76 -9.06 -2.37 2.05
N VAL A 77 -7.94 -2.59 2.71
CA VAL A 77 -7.57 -1.92 3.96
C VAL A 77 -6.23 -1.21 3.79
N GLY A 78 -6.14 0.01 4.32
CA GLY A 78 -4.87 0.70 4.50
C GLY A 78 -4.16 0.18 5.75
N ILE A 79 -2.89 -0.19 5.60
CA ILE A 79 -2.03 -0.75 6.62
C ILE A 79 -0.90 0.25 6.87
N THR A 80 -0.77 0.69 8.11
CA THR A 80 0.32 1.58 8.52
C THR A 80 1.61 0.80 8.77
N CYS A 81 1.52 -0.30 9.53
CA CYS A 81 2.67 -1.13 9.89
C CYS A 81 2.24 -2.46 10.52
N ARG A 82 3.19 -3.41 10.59
CA ARG A 82 3.06 -4.65 11.38
C ARG A 82 3.57 -4.46 12.81
N VAL A 83 2.91 -5.09 13.78
CA VAL A 83 3.24 -5.02 15.21
C VAL A 83 3.19 -6.41 15.83
N ASN A 84 4.05 -6.67 16.83
CA ASN A 84 3.96 -7.88 17.63
C ASN A 84 2.85 -7.76 18.67
N GLY A 85 1.98 -8.77 18.73
CA GLY A 85 0.87 -8.84 19.66
C GLY A 85 0.70 -10.23 20.26
N GLN A 86 -0.53 -10.53 20.70
CA GLN A 86 -0.88 -11.88 21.13
C GLN A 86 -0.67 -12.87 19.98
N ARG A 87 -0.12 -14.05 20.30
CA ARG A 87 -0.06 -15.15 19.35
C ARG A 87 -1.45 -15.75 19.15
N VAL A 88 -1.98 -15.64 17.94
CA VAL A 88 -3.19 -16.32 17.51
C VAL A 88 -2.77 -17.32 16.42
N GLU A 89 -3.15 -18.58 16.59
CA GLU A 89 -2.75 -19.70 15.71
C GLU A 89 -1.23 -19.81 15.46
N GLY A 90 -0.42 -19.45 16.47
CA GLY A 90 1.04 -19.48 16.39
C GLY A 90 1.68 -18.25 15.72
N ASN A 91 0.89 -17.33 15.17
CA ASN A 91 1.37 -16.10 14.55
C ASN A 91 1.25 -14.90 15.50
N PRO A 92 2.37 -14.24 15.89
CA PRO A 92 2.35 -13.04 16.73
C PRO A 92 2.12 -11.75 15.95
N VAL A 93 2.06 -11.78 14.62
CA VAL A 93 1.98 -10.59 13.78
C VAL A 93 0.54 -10.08 13.71
N TRP A 94 0.39 -8.79 14.01
CA TRP A 94 -0.82 -8.01 13.82
C TRP A 94 -0.54 -6.84 12.87
N PHE A 95 -1.56 -6.36 12.17
CA PHE A 95 -1.47 -5.13 11.39
C PHE A 95 -2.19 -4.00 12.10
N ARG A 96 -1.54 -2.85 12.17
CA ARG A 96 -2.18 -1.58 12.51
C ARG A 96 -2.70 -0.96 11.22
N LEU A 97 -4.01 -0.74 11.17
CA LEU A 97 -4.67 -0.10 10.05
C LEU A 97 -4.61 1.42 10.16
N SER A 98 -4.92 2.09 9.05
CA SER A 98 -4.91 3.55 8.93
C SER A 98 -5.93 4.26 9.80
N ASP A 99 -7.03 3.59 10.14
CA ASP A 99 -8.03 4.03 11.12
C ASP A 99 -7.60 3.80 12.59
N ALA A 100 -6.33 3.45 12.82
CA ALA A 100 -5.73 3.10 14.10
C ALA A 100 -6.34 1.85 14.77
N SER A 101 -7.16 1.07 14.06
CA SER A 101 -7.58 -0.25 14.51
C SER A 101 -6.49 -1.30 14.27
N TYR A 102 -6.67 -2.44 14.92
CA TYR A 102 -5.76 -3.58 14.82
C TYR A 102 -6.52 -4.79 14.28
N VAL A 103 -5.90 -5.49 13.34
CA VAL A 103 -6.37 -6.78 12.85
C VAL A 103 -5.30 -7.82 13.07
N TRP A 104 -5.72 -8.97 13.58
CA TRP A 104 -4.89 -10.15 13.46
C TRP A 104 -5.04 -10.65 12.04
N SER A 105 -3.92 -10.95 11.39
CA SER A 105 -3.91 -11.53 10.06
C SER A 105 -2.75 -12.49 9.98
N SER A 106 -3.02 -13.70 9.52
CA SER A 106 -1.99 -14.52 8.89
C SER A 106 -1.76 -14.04 7.46
N THR A 107 -0.68 -14.52 6.82
CA THR A 107 -0.43 -14.35 5.37
C THR A 107 -1.55 -14.96 4.50
N ARG A 108 -2.52 -15.65 5.11
CA ARG A 108 -3.68 -16.26 4.45
C ARG A 108 -4.93 -15.38 4.52
N ASP A 109 -4.94 -14.34 5.35
CA ASP A 109 -6.13 -13.54 5.63
C ASP A 109 -6.11 -12.17 4.96
N ILE A 110 -4.91 -11.61 4.76
CA ILE A 110 -4.65 -10.42 3.96
C ILE A 110 -3.56 -10.73 2.93
N VAL A 111 -3.80 -10.31 1.69
CA VAL A 111 -2.79 -10.25 0.64
C VAL A 111 -2.36 -8.80 0.50
N ASN A 112 -1.08 -8.51 0.73
CA ASN A 112 -0.52 -7.17 0.55
C ASN A 112 -0.45 -6.84 -0.95
N ASP A 113 -0.92 -5.65 -1.31
CA ASP A 113 -0.79 -5.12 -2.66
C ASP A 113 0.55 -4.36 -2.74
N GLY A 114 1.64 -5.07 -3.08
CA GLY A 114 2.97 -4.49 -3.23
C GLY A 114 3.99 -5.00 -2.22
N GLU A 115 4.78 -4.09 -1.64
CA GLU A 115 5.77 -4.41 -0.62
C GLU A 115 5.12 -4.77 0.72
N ASP A 116 5.80 -5.59 1.52
CA ASP A 116 5.32 -5.95 2.84
C ASP A 116 5.36 -4.75 3.79
N PRO A 117 4.30 -4.54 4.61
CA PRO A 117 4.29 -3.48 5.61
C PRO A 117 5.52 -3.53 6.53
N ARG A 118 6.14 -2.37 6.73
CA ARG A 118 7.23 -2.19 7.70
C ARG A 118 6.78 -2.47 9.13
N TRP A 119 7.73 -2.80 10.01
CA TRP A 119 7.45 -2.89 11.45
C TRP A 119 7.20 -1.50 12.05
N CYS A 120 6.23 -1.42 12.96
CA CYS A 120 6.27 -0.47 14.06
C CYS A 120 7.22 -1.04 15.15
#